data_AF-A0A2D8GL72-F1
#
_entry.id   AF-A0A2D8GL72-F1
#
_cell.length_a   1.000
_cell.length_b   1.000
_cell.length_c   1.000
_cell.angle_alpha   90.00
_cell.angle_beta   90.00
_cell.angle_gamma   90.00
#
_symmetry.space_group_name_H-M   'P 1'
#
loop_
_entity.id
_entity.type
_entity.pdbx_description
1 polymer ?
#
loop_
_entity_poly.entity_id
_entity_poly.type
_entity_poly.pdbx_seq_one_letter_code
_entity_poly.pdbx_strand_id
1 'polypeptide(L)'
;EGQIIGFDFEKNSKCCLECIFDKSGASQFNCSDLGILVSLLGMMGCLQVTMTLNMILGNFKKHGIISRFDSFESQWIELKPSNKVDCPICDLLKQEGSKFVQHK
;
A
#
# COMPACT_ATOMS: atom_id res chain seq x y z
N GLU A 1 -2.70 -7.48 14.51
CA GLU A 1 -2.77 -6.24 13.70
C GLU A 1 -2.98 -6.59 12.23
N GLY A 2 -3.68 -5.73 11.49
CA GLY A 2 -3.82 -5.83 10.03
C GLY A 2 -3.22 -4.59 9.38
N GLN A 3 -2.55 -4.73 8.24
CA GLN A 3 -1.98 -3.61 7.47
C GLN A 3 -2.45 -3.65 6.02
N ILE A 4 -2.74 -2.47 5.46
CA ILE A 4 -3.11 -2.31 4.06
C ILE A 4 -2.50 -1.03 3.49
N ILE A 5 -2.00 -1.11 2.26
CA ILE A 5 -1.42 0.00 1.50
C ILE A 5 -1.98 -0.10 0.08
N GLY A 6 -2.41 1.03 -0.48
CA GLY A 6 -2.84 1.12 -1.86
C GLY A 6 -1.94 2.02 -2.69
N PHE A 7 -1.69 1.63 -3.94
CA PHE A 7 -0.90 2.41 -4.89
C PHE A 7 -1.68 2.62 -6.17
N ASP A 8 -2.09 3.87 -6.41
CA ASP A 8 -2.67 4.32 -7.67
C ASP A 8 -1.57 5.06 -8.46
N PHE A 9 -0.88 4.31 -9.32
CA PHE A 9 0.22 4.83 -10.14
C PHE A 9 -0.24 5.59 -11.39
N GLU A 10 -1.53 5.51 -11.76
CA GLU A 10 -2.09 6.34 -12.83
C GLU A 10 -2.12 7.81 -12.39
N LYS A 11 -2.44 8.07 -11.11
CA LYS A 11 -2.50 9.44 -10.56
C LYS A 11 -1.22 9.91 -9.87
N ASN A 12 -0.38 8.99 -9.37
CA ASN A 12 0.84 9.35 -8.63
C ASN A 12 2.02 8.47 -9.06
N SER A 13 3.05 9.08 -9.65
CA SER A 13 4.26 8.35 -10.10
C SER A 13 5.36 8.22 -9.04
N LYS A 14 5.10 8.60 -7.79
CA LYS A 14 6.06 8.61 -6.66
C LYS A 14 5.45 7.89 -5.46
N CYS A 15 6.30 7.39 -4.56
CA CYS A 15 5.93 6.56 -3.39
C CYS A 15 5.62 5.10 -3.75
N CYS A 16 6.59 4.36 -4.28
CA CYS A 16 6.44 2.91 -4.46
C CYS A 16 6.75 2.15 -3.15
N LEU A 17 6.54 0.84 -3.16
CA LEU A 17 6.81 -0.02 -2.00
C LEU A 17 8.26 0.10 -1.48
N GLU A 18 9.25 0.23 -2.37
CA GLU A 18 10.67 0.42 -2.02
C GLU A 18 10.94 1.78 -1.36
N CYS A 19 10.10 2.80 -1.60
CA CYS A 19 10.20 4.05 -0.84
C CYS A 19 9.84 3.83 0.64
N ILE A 20 8.90 2.92 0.90
CA ILE A 20 8.30 2.71 2.22
C ILE A 20 9.11 1.73 3.06
N PHE A 21 9.55 0.62 2.47
CA PHE A 21 10.26 -0.44 3.18
C PHE A 21 11.72 -0.49 2.75
N ASP A 22 12.62 -0.61 3.72
CA ASP A 22 14.01 -0.94 3.47
C ASP A 22 14.20 -2.46 3.49
N LYS A 23 15.07 -2.97 2.62
CA LYS A 23 15.30 -4.42 2.47
C LYS A 23 15.93 -5.07 3.71
N SER A 24 16.46 -4.24 4.61
CA SER A 24 17.07 -4.63 5.88
C SER A 24 16.06 -5.00 6.97
N GLY A 25 14.79 -4.61 6.82
CA GLY A 25 13.74 -4.74 7.85
C GLY A 25 12.81 -5.93 7.65
N ALA A 26 13.33 -7.15 7.56
CA ALA A 26 12.47 -8.33 7.64
C ALA A 26 12.01 -8.54 9.10
N SER A 27 10.70 -8.76 9.30
CA SER A 27 10.17 -9.12 10.61
C SER A 27 10.76 -10.46 11.05
N GLN A 28 11.32 -10.52 12.27
CA GLN A 28 11.95 -11.72 12.83
C GLN A 28 10.97 -12.87 13.13
N PHE A 29 9.67 -12.68 12.92
CA PHE A 29 8.63 -13.64 13.23
C PHE A 29 7.76 -13.94 12.02
N ASN A 30 7.41 -15.21 11.86
CA ASN A 30 6.63 -15.72 10.74
C ASN A 30 5.19 -16.00 11.19
N CYS A 31 4.27 -16.15 10.24
CA CYS A 31 2.89 -16.58 10.55
C CYS A 31 2.83 -17.95 11.27
N SER A 32 3.83 -18.81 11.06
CA SER A 32 3.95 -20.11 11.75
C SER A 32 4.20 -19.97 13.25
N ASP A 33 4.81 -18.87 13.68
CA ASP A 33 5.30 -18.71 15.05
C ASP A 33 4.29 -17.95 15.92
N LEU A 34 3.51 -17.05 15.31
CA LEU A 34 2.56 -16.16 16.00
C LEU A 34 1.08 -16.48 15.75
N GLY A 35 0.78 -17.29 14.73
CA GLY A 35 -0.59 -17.54 14.27
C GLY A 35 -1.23 -16.33 13.57
N ILE A 36 -2.42 -16.54 13.00
CA ILE A 36 -3.19 -15.49 12.30
C ILE A 36 -4.63 -15.49 12.83
N LEU A 37 -5.12 -14.32 13.23
CA LEU A 37 -6.54 -14.13 13.55
C LEU A 37 -7.37 -14.08 12.26
N VAL A 38 -8.10 -15.16 11.96
CA VAL A 38 -8.83 -15.33 10.69
C VAL A 38 -9.88 -14.24 10.44
N SER A 39 -10.58 -13.78 11.48
CA SER A 39 -11.57 -12.70 11.35
C SER A 39 -10.94 -11.39 10.89
N LEU A 40 -9.76 -11.06 11.43
CA LEU A 40 -8.99 -9.90 11.03
C LEU A 40 -8.53 -10.03 9.57
N LEU A 41 -8.03 -11.19 9.16
CA LEU A 41 -7.66 -11.44 7.76
C LEU A 41 -8.85 -11.23 6.81
N GLY A 42 -10.03 -11.76 7.15
CA GLY A 42 -11.25 -11.57 6.37
C GLY A 42 -11.65 -10.09 6.24
N MET A 43 -11.58 -9.34 7.34
CA MET A 43 -11.84 -7.89 7.34
C MET A 43 -10.87 -7.14 6.41
N MET A 44 -9.57 -7.45 6.47
CA MET A 44 -8.57 -6.83 5.60
C MET A 44 -8.82 -7.17 4.12
N GLY A 45 -9.28 -8.37 3.80
CA GLY A 45 -9.69 -8.76 2.45
C GLY A 45 -10.85 -7.91 1.91
N CYS A 46 -11.90 -7.68 2.71
CA CYS A 46 -13.01 -6.80 2.35
C CYS A 46 -12.55 -5.35 2.10
N LEU A 47 -11.58 -4.86 2.88
CA LEU A 47 -10.98 -3.54 2.66
C LEU A 47 -10.18 -3.46 1.37
N GLN A 48 -9.45 -4.51 0.99
CA GLN A 48 -8.77 -4.58 -0.31
C GLN A 48 -9.78 -4.47 -1.45
N VAL A 49 -10.87 -5.24 -1.41
CA VAL A 49 -11.95 -5.15 -2.43
C VAL A 49 -12.51 -3.73 -2.50
N THR A 50 -12.81 -3.12 -1.36
CA THR A 50 -13.34 -1.75 -1.30
C THR A 50 -12.34 -0.72 -1.85
N MET A 51 -11.05 -0.90 -1.57
CA MET A 51 -9.98 -0.06 -2.09
C MET A 51 -9.88 -0.16 -3.61
N THR A 52 -9.93 -1.37 -4.16
CA THR A 52 -9.93 -1.62 -5.61
C THR A 52 -11.14 -0.97 -6.28
N LEU A 53 -12.35 -1.13 -5.73
CA LEU A 53 -13.54 -0.46 -6.25
C LEU A 53 -13.39 1.06 -6.26
N ASN A 54 -12.84 1.63 -5.17
CA ASN A 54 -12.56 3.06 -5.12
C ASN A 54 -11.52 3.51 -6.15
N MET A 55 -10.52 2.68 -6.47
CA MET A 55 -9.56 3.00 -7.54
C MET A 55 -10.25 3.02 -8.91
N ILE A 56 -11.01 1.97 -9.24
CA ILE A 56 -11.74 1.84 -10.51
C ILE A 56 -12.73 3.00 -10.71
N LEU A 57 -13.46 3.35 -9.66
CA LEU A 57 -14.44 4.44 -9.68
C LEU A 57 -13.80 5.84 -9.58
N GLY A 58 -12.47 5.93 -9.47
CA GLY A 58 -11.74 7.19 -9.37
C GLY A 58 -11.82 7.89 -8.00
N ASN A 59 -12.42 7.26 -6.99
CA ASN A 59 -12.62 7.77 -5.63
C ASN A 59 -11.41 7.55 -4.68
N PHE A 60 -10.42 6.74 -5.09
CA PHE A 60 -9.26 6.45 -4.27
C PHE A 60 -8.35 7.67 -4.08
N LYS A 61 -7.93 7.91 -2.83
CA LYS A 61 -7.11 9.08 -2.42
C LYS A 61 -5.88 8.73 -1.59
N LYS A 62 -5.73 7.47 -1.15
CA LYS A 62 -4.74 7.07 -0.14
C LYS A 62 -3.49 6.43 -0.77
N HIS A 63 -2.93 7.05 -1.80
CA HIS A 63 -1.72 6.54 -2.45
C HIS A 63 -0.55 6.47 -1.46
N GLY A 64 0.03 5.28 -1.29
CA GLY A 64 1.22 5.07 -0.46
C GLY A 64 1.00 5.31 1.04
N ILE A 65 -0.24 5.43 1.51
CA ILE A 65 -0.56 5.57 2.93
C ILE A 65 -0.67 4.18 3.56
N ILE A 66 0.03 3.94 4.66
CA ILE A 66 -0.09 2.70 5.41
C ILE A 66 -1.23 2.85 6.40
N SER A 67 -2.31 2.11 6.19
CA SER A 67 -3.40 1.99 7.16
C SER A 67 -3.21 0.71 7.96
N ARG A 68 -3.06 0.87 9.28
CA ARG A 68 -2.91 -0.23 10.22
C ARG A 68 -4.12 -0.28 11.15
N PHE A 69 -4.67 -1.46 11.33
CA PHE A 69 -5.69 -1.74 12.32
C PHE A 69 -5.11 -2.53 13.48
N ASP A 70 -5.18 -1.95 14.67
CA ASP A 70 -4.93 -2.65 15.92
C ASP A 70 -6.23 -3.34 16.36
N SER A 71 -6.21 -4.67 16.40
CA SER A 71 -7.37 -5.49 16.76
C SER A 71 -7.61 -5.60 18.26
N PHE A 72 -6.62 -5.30 19.10
CA PHE A 72 -6.79 -5.31 20.56
C PHE A 72 -7.48 -4.04 21.00
N GLU A 73 -6.99 -2.90 20.52
CA GLU A 73 -7.55 -1.58 20.84
C GLU A 73 -8.70 -1.17 19.92
N SER A 74 -8.91 -1.91 18.81
CA SER A 74 -9.90 -1.60 17.78
C SER A 74 -9.71 -0.21 17.15
N GLN A 75 -8.46 0.16 16.86
CA GLN A 75 -8.09 1.49 16.38
C GLN A 75 -7.40 1.47 15.02
N TRP A 76 -7.62 2.54 14.27
CA TRP A 76 -6.94 2.80 13.00
C TRP A 76 -5.78 3.76 13.20
N ILE A 77 -4.63 3.41 12.64
CA ILE A 77 -3.44 4.24 12.59
C ILE A 77 -3.06 4.44 11.13
N GLU A 78 -2.88 5.68 10.73
CA GLU A 78 -2.39 6.03 9.39
C GLU A 78 -0.95 6.53 9.48
N LEU A 79 -0.06 5.90 8.72
CA LEU A 79 1.33 6.31 8.58
C LEU A 79 1.54 6.85 7.17
N LYS A 80 2.11 8.04 7.08
CA LYS A 80 2.48 8.69 5.82
C LYS A 80 3.99 8.55 5.62
N PRO A 81 4.44 7.58 4.82
CA PRO A 81 5.86 7.41 4.55
C PRO A 81 6.38 8.59 3.70
N SER A 82 7.67 8.88 3.86
CA SER A 82 8.37 9.84 3.02
C SER A 82 8.78 9.20 1.70
N ASN A 83 8.74 9.98 0.63
CA ASN A 83 9.28 9.56 -0.64
C ASN A 83 10.82 9.52 -0.57
N LYS A 84 11.44 8.41 -0.97
CA LYS A 84 12.86 8.41 -1.30
C LYS A 84 13.09 9.34 -2.50
N VAL A 85 14.02 10.28 -2.37
CA VAL A 85 14.30 11.31 -3.39
C VAL A 85 14.82 10.66 -4.67
N ASP A 86 15.76 9.73 -4.54
CA ASP A 86 16.41 9.03 -5.66
C ASP A 86 15.96 7.56 -5.70
N CYS A 87 14.65 7.33 -5.83
CA CYS A 87 14.11 5.98 -5.92
C CYS A 87 14.24 5.45 -7.36
N PRO A 88 15.09 4.43 -7.62
CA PRO A 88 15.31 3.92 -8.98
C PRO A 88 14.03 3.33 -9.59
N ILE A 89 13.11 2.82 -8.77
CA ILE A 89 11.83 2.26 -9.25
C ILE A 89 10.86 3.37 -9.69
N CYS A 90 10.67 4.39 -8.85
CA CYS A 90 9.78 5.51 -9.20
C CYS A 90 10.29 6.30 -10.41
N ASP A 91 11.61 6.37 -10.62
CA ASP A 91 12.19 7.04 -11.78
C ASP A 91 11.95 6.29 -13.10
N LEU A 92 11.81 4.95 -13.06
CA LEU A 92 11.38 4.16 -14.22
C LEU A 92 9.89 4.38 -14.54
N LEU A 93 9.03 4.45 -13.51
CA LEU A 93 7.58 4.64 -13.70
C LEU A 93 7.24 5.98 -14.38
N LYS A 94 8.05 7.03 -14.19
CA LYS A 94 7.91 8.30 -14.93
C LYS A 94 8.03 8.10 -16.45
N GLN A 95 8.80 7.12 -16.91
CA GLN A 95 9.12 6.91 -18.33
C GLN A 95 8.05 6.10 -19.06
N GLU A 96 7.35 5.19 -18.35
CA GLU A 96 6.31 4.33 -18.94
C GLU A 96 4.92 4.96 -18.92
N GLY A 97 4.58 5.76 -17.91
CA GLY A 97 3.29 6.47 -17.86
C GLY A 97 3.06 7.40 -19.06
N SER A 98 4.13 7.91 -19.68
CA SER A 98 4.04 8.73 -20.89
C SER A 98 3.62 7.95 -22.14
N LYS A 99 3.74 6.61 -22.16
CA LYS A 99 3.35 5.77 -23.31
C LYS A 99 1.87 5.36 -23.27
N PHE A 100 1.27 5.23 -22.08
CA PHE A 100 -0.13 4.83 -21.92
C PHE A 100 -1.12 5.98 -22.07
N VAL A 101 -0.72 7.24 -21.81
CA VAL A 101 -1.59 8.41 -22.01
C VAL A 101 -1.79 8.76 -23.50
N GLN A 102 -0.89 8.33 -24.39
CA GLN A 102 -1.01 8.64 -25.83
C GLN A 102 -2.02 7.75 -26.60
N HIS A 103 -2.66 6.78 -25.94
CA HIS A 103 -3.63 5.88 -26.56
C HIS A 103 -5.05 5.97 -25.97
N LYS A 104 -5.39 7.09 -25.32
CA LYS A 104 -6.77 7.37 -24.91
C LYS A 104 -7.33 8.59 -25.64
#